data_AF-A0A7K4LL53-F1
#
_entry.id   AF-A0A7K4LL53-F1
#
_cell.length_a   1.000
_cell.length_b   1.000
_cell.length_c   1.000
_cell.angle_alpha   90.00
_cell.angle_beta   90.00
_cell.angle_gamma   90.00
#
_symmetry.space_group_name_H-M   'P 1'
#
loop_
_entity.id
_entity.type
_entity.pdbx_description
1 polymer ?
#
loop_
_entity_poly.entity_id
_entity_poly.type
_entity_poly.pdbx_seq_one_letter_code
_entity_poly.pdbx_strand_id
1 'polypeptide(L)'
;MQALDEKDWAACAVHTHAGYPAERLLRHRTMSHSRHMGKIRKRLEDIKNQSLKLAKADFSHNESIRLATDAFLDGGTDSYLETLGKEGEVDFLSSVEAQYIREHAKESYYASEPAADGAAGTKQQSEAASLPSGTYFPTASESSEPPLLHTWSAAEKPYLKEKSTATVYFQTEKNSNIRDIIRRYINKTTQVLAIVMDVFTDTEIFCDLLEAANKRMVFVYLLLDHGNIKLFSEMCDKLQVAEELFKNISVRSVTGEVYCAKSGRKFAGQIQEKFLISDWRYVLSGSY
;
A
#
# COMPACT_ATOMS: atom_id res chain seq x y z
N MET A 1 17.97 -48.21 -11.90
CA MET A 1 19.34 -48.76 -12.03
C MET A 1 20.28 -47.56 -12.06
N GLN A 2 21.01 -47.35 -10.95
CA GLN A 2 22.17 -46.47 -10.68
C GLN A 2 22.19 -45.05 -11.32
N ALA A 3 22.00 -43.95 -10.56
CA ALA A 3 22.88 -43.33 -9.56
C ALA A 3 24.14 -42.69 -10.15
N LEU A 4 24.33 -41.38 -9.95
CA LEU A 4 25.59 -40.64 -9.74
C LEU A 4 25.27 -39.15 -9.51
N ASP A 5 26.12 -38.38 -8.85
CA ASP A 5 26.24 -38.19 -7.39
C ASP A 5 26.57 -36.70 -7.16
N GLU A 6 26.24 -36.19 -5.97
CA GLU A 6 26.57 -34.87 -5.46
C GLU A 6 28.08 -34.70 -5.25
N LYS A 7 28.62 -33.51 -5.57
CA LYS A 7 29.49 -32.70 -4.69
C LYS A 7 30.10 -31.52 -5.43
N ASP A 8 29.90 -30.33 -4.88
CA ASP A 8 30.95 -29.30 -4.81
C ASP A 8 30.68 -28.41 -3.59
N TRP A 9 31.12 -28.88 -2.41
CA TRP A 9 31.45 -28.02 -1.28
C TRP A 9 32.33 -28.77 -0.27
N ALA A 10 33.66 -28.65 -0.40
CA ALA A 10 34.62 -28.64 0.70
C ALA A 10 36.07 -28.56 0.19
N ALA A 11 36.75 -27.44 0.44
CA ALA A 11 38.20 -27.37 0.54
C ALA A 11 38.51 -26.41 1.70
N CYS A 12 38.92 -26.94 2.85
CA CYS A 12 40.31 -27.06 3.29
C CYS A 12 40.76 -25.85 4.13
N ALA A 13 40.94 -26.05 5.43
CA ALA A 13 42.26 -26.24 6.02
C ALA A 13 42.19 -26.21 7.57
N VAL A 14 42.64 -27.30 8.19
CA VAL A 14 42.99 -27.37 9.61
C VAL A 14 44.44 -27.86 9.67
N HIS A 15 45.31 -27.13 10.38
CA HIS A 15 46.22 -27.63 11.43
C HIS A 15 47.37 -26.65 11.71
N THR A 16 47.60 -26.33 12.99
CA THR A 16 48.86 -26.64 13.72
C THR A 16 48.69 -26.37 15.22
N HIS A 17 49.31 -27.24 16.04
CA HIS A 17 49.34 -27.28 17.52
C HIS A 17 50.56 -26.52 18.08
N ALA A 18 50.45 -25.89 19.27
CA ALA A 18 51.48 -25.90 20.34
C ALA A 18 51.05 -25.15 21.63
N GLY A 19 51.26 -25.79 22.81
CA GLY A 19 51.81 -25.19 24.06
C GLY A 19 50.98 -24.26 24.98
N TYR A 20 50.76 -24.71 26.23
CA TYR A 20 50.23 -24.04 27.46
C TYR A 20 51.07 -22.82 27.98
N PRO A 21 50.71 -22.04 29.06
CA PRO A 21 49.64 -22.17 30.07
C PRO A 21 48.83 -20.89 30.46
N ALA A 22 47.74 -21.13 31.21
CA ALA A 22 46.96 -20.31 32.15
C ALA A 22 47.19 -18.78 32.28
N GLU A 23 46.14 -17.99 31.97
CA GLU A 23 45.78 -16.82 32.77
C GLU A 23 44.26 -16.61 32.85
N ARG A 24 43.84 -16.25 34.06
CA ARG A 24 42.48 -16.14 34.56
C ARG A 24 41.98 -14.72 34.30
N LEU A 25 41.29 -14.47 33.19
CA LEU A 25 40.65 -13.17 32.94
C LEU A 25 39.14 -13.26 33.18
N LEU A 26 38.74 -12.62 34.28
CA LEU A 26 37.36 -12.28 34.62
C LEU A 26 36.70 -11.57 33.44
N ARG A 27 35.89 -12.29 32.65
CA ARG A 27 34.93 -11.64 31.77
C ARG A 27 33.83 -11.07 32.64
N HIS A 28 33.90 -9.76 32.86
CA HIS A 28 32.73 -8.97 33.20
C HIS A 28 31.63 -9.30 32.18
N ARG A 29 30.62 -10.05 32.62
CA ARG A 29 29.32 -10.12 31.96
C ARG A 29 28.76 -8.71 32.01
N THR A 30 28.96 -7.93 30.94
CA THR A 30 28.08 -6.82 30.65
C THR A 30 26.69 -7.44 30.49
N MET A 31 25.81 -7.10 31.44
CA MET A 31 24.41 -7.47 31.37
C MET A 31 23.88 -6.86 30.08
N SER A 32 23.75 -7.71 29.04
CA SER A 32 23.02 -7.35 27.84
C SER A 32 21.61 -7.02 28.31
N HIS A 33 21.26 -5.72 28.35
CA HIS A 33 19.87 -5.32 28.35
C HIS A 33 19.18 -6.19 27.32
N SER A 34 18.12 -6.89 27.72
CA SER A 34 17.29 -7.65 26.79
C SER A 34 16.91 -6.66 25.71
N ARG A 35 17.51 -6.79 24.51
CA ARG A 35 17.24 -5.86 23.42
C ARG A 35 15.74 -5.93 23.20
N HIS A 36 15.06 -4.79 23.36
CA HIS A 36 13.68 -4.70 22.93
C HIS A 36 13.64 -5.20 21.48
N MET A 37 12.76 -6.16 21.19
CA MET A 37 12.66 -6.76 19.86
C MET A 37 11.30 -6.38 19.30
N GLY A 38 11.34 -5.71 18.15
CA GLY A 38 10.16 -5.40 17.36
C GLY A 38 9.41 -6.68 16.96
N LYS A 39 8.11 -6.53 16.70
CA LYS A 39 7.23 -7.67 16.40
C LYS A 39 7.66 -8.40 15.13
N ILE A 40 8.08 -7.69 14.08
CA ILE A 40 8.48 -8.33 12.82
C ILE A 40 9.79 -9.10 13.05
N ARG A 41 10.79 -8.45 13.68
CA ARG A 41 12.05 -9.11 14.03
C ARG A 41 11.83 -10.37 14.86
N LYS A 42 10.99 -10.31 15.88
CA LYS A 42 10.66 -11.46 16.72
C LYS A 42 10.08 -12.62 15.89
N ARG A 43 9.10 -12.33 15.04
CA ARG A 43 8.52 -13.35 14.14
C ARG A 43 9.55 -13.96 13.21
N LEU A 44 10.47 -13.16 12.67
CA LEU A 44 11.54 -13.64 11.79
C LEU A 44 12.51 -14.57 12.53
N GLU A 45 12.89 -14.24 13.76
CA GLU A 45 13.74 -15.09 14.59
C GLU A 45 13.02 -16.40 14.98
N ASP A 46 11.73 -16.36 15.29
CA ASP A 46 10.93 -17.56 15.57
C ASP A 46 10.87 -18.52 14.37
N ILE A 47 10.78 -17.98 13.14
CA ILE A 47 10.81 -18.75 11.88
C ILE A 47 12.19 -19.38 11.66
N LYS A 48 13.27 -18.61 11.84
CA LYS A 48 14.65 -19.12 11.68
C LYS A 48 14.96 -20.25 12.66
N ASN A 49 14.44 -20.16 13.88
CA ASN A 49 14.66 -21.14 14.93
C ASN A 49 13.78 -22.40 14.79
N GLN A 50 13.11 -22.58 13.63
CA GLN A 50 12.22 -23.72 13.34
C GLN A 50 11.26 -24.03 14.50
N SER A 51 10.68 -23.00 15.10
CA SER A 51 9.76 -23.18 16.22
C SER A 51 8.59 -24.06 15.78
N LEU A 52 8.46 -25.24 16.39
CA LEU A 52 7.41 -26.23 16.09
C LEU A 52 6.01 -25.73 16.46
N LYS A 53 5.89 -24.57 17.14
CA LYS A 53 4.60 -23.98 17.50
C LYS A 53 4.14 -23.04 16.41
N LEU A 54 3.01 -23.38 15.78
CA LEU A 54 2.28 -22.47 14.92
C LEU A 54 1.83 -21.27 15.77
N ALA A 55 2.48 -20.13 15.58
CA ALA A 55 2.10 -18.90 16.27
C ALA A 55 0.68 -18.50 15.82
N LYS A 56 -0.22 -18.28 16.79
CA LYS A 56 -1.52 -17.68 16.50
C LYS A 56 -1.28 -16.33 15.83
N ALA A 57 -2.03 -16.02 14.77
CA ALA A 57 -1.93 -14.73 14.10
C ALA A 57 -2.21 -13.60 15.11
N ASP A 58 -1.21 -12.73 15.28
CA ASP A 58 -1.33 -11.50 16.05
C ASP A 58 -1.73 -10.35 15.11
N PHE A 59 -2.94 -9.82 15.32
CA PHE A 59 -3.47 -8.65 14.60
C PHE A 59 -3.40 -7.37 15.43
N SER A 60 -2.73 -7.39 16.58
CA SER A 60 -2.61 -6.20 17.43
C SER A 60 -1.63 -5.19 16.84
N HIS A 61 -1.89 -3.91 17.11
CA HIS A 61 -1.12 -2.76 16.63
C HIS A 61 0.40 -2.96 16.77
N ASN A 62 1.16 -2.59 15.75
CA ASN A 62 2.62 -2.66 15.79
C ASN A 62 3.23 -1.29 16.10
N GLU A 63 3.55 -1.09 17.38
CA GLU A 63 4.05 0.20 17.86
C GLU A 63 5.43 0.56 17.29
N SER A 64 6.32 -0.41 17.08
CA SER A 64 7.65 -0.16 16.48
C SER A 64 7.53 0.39 15.05
N ILE A 65 6.58 -0.13 14.25
CA ILE A 65 6.28 0.39 12.91
C ILE A 65 5.80 1.83 13.02
N ARG A 66 4.82 2.10 13.89
CA ARG A 66 4.27 3.45 14.07
C ARG A 66 5.36 4.45 14.41
N LEU A 67 6.22 4.13 15.39
CA LEU A 67 7.32 5.00 15.83
C LEU A 67 8.35 5.23 14.72
N ALA A 68 8.69 4.19 13.96
CA ALA A 68 9.61 4.32 12.82
C ALA A 68 9.01 5.20 11.72
N THR A 69 7.72 5.05 11.39
CA THR A 69 7.03 5.91 10.41
C THR A 69 6.91 7.36 10.90
N ASP A 70 6.63 7.59 12.18
CA ASP A 70 6.66 8.93 12.81
C ASP A 70 8.05 9.58 12.59
N ALA A 71 9.11 8.86 12.97
CA ALA A 71 10.48 9.33 12.82
C ALA A 71 10.88 9.58 11.36
N PHE A 72 10.39 8.75 10.43
CA PHE A 72 10.59 8.93 9.00
C PHE A 72 9.96 10.23 8.49
N LEU A 73 8.74 10.53 8.93
CA LEU A 73 8.04 11.76 8.56
C LEU A 73 8.69 13.02 9.16
N ASP A 74 9.29 12.92 10.33
CA ASP A 74 9.86 14.07 11.02
C ASP A 74 11.30 14.36 10.60
N GLY A 75 12.14 13.32 10.47
CA GLY A 75 13.58 13.46 10.23
C GLY A 75 14.11 12.65 9.05
N GLY A 76 13.24 12.05 8.24
CA GLY A 76 13.62 11.30 7.05
C GLY A 76 14.28 9.96 7.36
N THR A 77 15.09 9.48 6.41
CA THR A 77 15.65 8.12 6.42
C THR A 77 16.58 7.87 7.61
N ASP A 78 17.37 8.86 8.03
CA ASP A 78 18.32 8.68 9.13
C ASP A 78 17.60 8.47 10.46
N SER A 79 16.58 9.30 10.75
CA SER A 79 15.76 9.17 11.95
C SER A 79 14.94 7.88 11.97
N TYR A 80 14.49 7.42 10.81
CA TYR A 80 13.85 6.12 10.64
C TYR A 80 14.79 4.97 11.03
N LEU A 81 16.00 4.93 10.46
CA LEU A 81 16.98 3.88 10.74
C LEU A 81 17.43 3.89 12.21
N GLU A 82 17.63 5.06 12.81
CA GLU A 82 17.95 5.18 14.23
C GLU A 82 16.83 4.60 15.11
N THR A 83 15.57 4.91 14.77
CA THR A 83 14.39 4.42 15.51
C THR A 83 14.24 2.90 15.39
N LEU A 84 14.47 2.33 14.21
CA LEU A 84 14.51 0.86 14.04
C LEU A 84 15.56 0.20 14.94
N GLY A 85 16.73 0.82 15.07
CA GLY A 85 17.80 0.36 15.96
C GLY A 85 17.38 0.38 17.43
N LYS A 86 16.72 1.46 17.87
CA LYS A 86 16.20 1.63 19.25
C LYS A 86 15.08 0.64 19.57
N GLU A 87 14.13 0.49 18.66
CA GLU A 87 12.97 -0.41 18.81
C GLU A 87 13.32 -1.88 18.48
N GLY A 88 14.54 -2.14 18.02
CA GLY A 88 14.99 -3.47 17.62
C GLY A 88 14.11 -4.08 16.53
N GLU A 89 13.64 -3.28 15.57
CA GLU A 89 12.80 -3.72 14.47
C GLU A 89 13.63 -3.92 13.19
N VAL A 90 13.04 -4.56 12.18
CA VAL A 90 13.65 -4.69 10.84
C VAL A 90 13.32 -3.51 9.96
N ASP A 91 14.14 -3.26 8.94
CA ASP A 91 13.79 -2.33 7.88
C ASP A 91 12.62 -2.90 7.06
N PHE A 92 11.50 -2.20 7.04
CA PHE A 92 10.25 -2.67 6.43
C PHE A 92 9.74 -1.77 5.30
N LEU A 93 10.20 -0.52 5.19
CA LEU A 93 9.81 0.37 4.10
C LEU A 93 10.66 0.09 2.87
N SER A 94 10.02 -0.21 1.75
CA SER A 94 10.70 -0.24 0.45
C SER A 94 11.13 1.16 0.01
N SER A 95 12.06 1.23 -0.94
CA SER A 95 12.51 2.51 -1.50
C SER A 95 11.36 3.30 -2.15
N VAL A 96 10.43 2.61 -2.82
CA VAL A 96 9.27 3.20 -3.48
C VAL A 96 8.30 3.77 -2.44
N GLU A 97 8.01 3.03 -1.37
CA GLU A 97 7.15 3.51 -0.28
C GLU A 97 7.78 4.70 0.44
N ALA A 98 9.07 4.64 0.76
CA ALA A 98 9.78 5.74 1.40
C ALA A 98 9.76 7.01 0.53
N GLN A 99 9.96 6.88 -0.79
CA GLN A 99 9.86 7.99 -1.71
C GLN A 99 8.43 8.55 -1.77
N TYR A 100 7.42 7.67 -1.92
CA TYR A 100 6.02 8.06 -1.95
C TYR A 100 5.61 8.85 -0.70
N ILE A 101 5.93 8.33 0.49
CA ILE A 101 5.63 8.98 1.77
C ILE A 101 6.29 10.35 1.83
N ARG A 102 7.54 10.47 1.40
CA ARG A 102 8.27 11.75 1.38
C ARG A 102 7.60 12.79 0.48
N GLU A 103 7.14 12.38 -0.70
CA GLU A 103 6.51 13.26 -1.68
C GLU A 103 5.09 13.67 -1.30
N HIS A 104 4.35 12.80 -0.60
CA HIS A 104 2.93 12.98 -0.28
C HIS A 104 2.66 13.39 1.18
N ALA A 105 3.70 13.48 2.01
CA ALA A 105 3.60 13.97 3.38
C ALA A 105 3.29 15.47 3.41
N LYS A 106 2.04 15.80 3.74
CA LYS A 106 1.60 17.18 3.94
C LYS A 106 2.36 17.83 5.11
N GLU A 107 2.54 19.14 5.00
CA GLU A 107 3.22 19.96 5.99
C GLU A 107 2.55 19.88 7.36
N SER A 108 3.35 19.96 8.43
CA SER A 108 2.83 19.78 9.78
C SER A 108 1.93 20.95 10.19
N TYR A 109 0.86 20.64 10.91
CA TYR A 109 -0.02 21.65 11.51
C TYR A 109 0.77 22.60 12.43
N TYR A 110 1.76 22.07 13.16
CA TYR A 110 2.62 22.85 14.07
C TYR A 110 3.71 23.68 13.36
N ALA A 111 4.02 23.45 12.07
CA ALA A 111 4.95 24.33 11.34
C ALA A 111 4.28 25.63 10.86
N SER A 112 2.95 25.71 10.89
CA SER A 112 2.18 26.90 10.52
C SER A 112 1.76 27.78 11.70
N GLU A 113 2.34 27.60 12.90
CA GLU A 113 2.27 28.68 13.89
C GLU A 113 3.30 29.75 13.49
N PRO A 114 2.87 30.92 12.98
CA PRO A 114 3.82 32.01 12.80
C PRO A 114 4.42 32.32 14.17
N ALA A 115 5.76 32.31 14.23
CA ALA A 115 6.47 32.85 15.37
C ALA A 115 5.86 34.23 15.67
N ALA A 116 5.28 34.36 16.86
CA ALA A 116 4.57 35.56 17.29
C ALA A 116 5.54 36.75 17.23
N ASP A 117 5.39 37.57 16.18
CA ASP A 117 5.95 38.90 16.14
C ASP A 117 4.84 39.89 16.52
N GLY A 118 5.20 40.79 17.44
CA GLY A 118 4.27 41.49 18.29
C GLY A 118 3.40 42.55 17.62
N ALA A 119 2.42 42.99 18.43
CA ALA A 119 1.63 44.22 18.38
C ALA A 119 0.19 44.12 17.83
N ALA A 120 -0.73 44.09 18.82
CA ALA A 120 -2.02 44.78 18.89
C ALA A 120 -3.09 44.50 17.83
N GLY A 121 -4.11 43.74 18.25
CA GLY A 121 -5.41 43.67 17.55
C GLY A 121 -6.39 42.74 18.24
N THR A 122 -7.08 43.23 19.26
CA THR A 122 -8.15 42.54 20.00
C THR A 122 -9.24 41.99 19.08
N LYS A 123 -9.54 40.68 19.17
CA LYS A 123 -10.90 40.13 19.04
C LYS A 123 -10.99 38.71 19.63
N GLN A 124 -11.51 38.69 20.85
CA GLN A 124 -12.35 37.67 21.52
C GLN A 124 -12.08 36.17 21.27
N GLN A 125 -11.36 35.60 22.24
CA GLN A 125 -11.72 34.40 23.00
C GLN A 125 -12.90 33.55 22.46
N SER A 126 -12.57 32.37 21.93
CA SER A 126 -13.30 31.15 22.28
C SER A 126 -12.33 30.27 23.07
N GLU A 127 -12.54 30.21 24.38
CA GLU A 127 -11.86 29.30 25.30
C GLU A 127 -12.17 27.85 24.92
N ALA A 128 -11.19 27.18 24.32
CA ALA A 128 -10.99 25.75 24.50
C ALA A 128 -9.53 25.56 24.91
N ALA A 129 -9.30 25.83 26.20
CA ALA A 129 -8.02 25.67 26.86
C ALA A 129 -7.48 24.24 26.66
N SER A 130 -6.29 24.17 26.06
CA SER A 130 -5.15 23.37 26.54
C SER A 130 -5.49 22.12 27.37
N LEU A 131 -5.50 20.97 26.69
CA LEU A 131 -5.13 19.69 27.28
C LEU A 131 -4.22 18.95 26.29
N PRO A 132 -3.12 18.33 26.73
CA PRO A 132 -2.33 17.43 25.90
C PRO A 132 -3.16 16.16 25.71
N SER A 133 -3.96 16.12 24.65
CA SER A 133 -4.78 14.96 24.34
C SER A 133 -3.88 13.86 23.79
N GLY A 134 -3.45 12.96 24.67
CA GLY A 134 -2.80 11.69 24.35
C GLY A 134 -3.76 10.66 23.74
N THR A 135 -4.86 11.10 23.14
CA THR A 135 -5.86 10.23 22.54
C THR A 135 -6.16 10.70 21.12
N TYR A 136 -5.75 9.86 20.18
CA TYR A 136 -6.10 9.95 18.77
C TYR A 136 -7.63 9.95 18.60
N PHE A 137 -8.19 11.10 18.24
CA PHE A 137 -9.56 11.21 17.75
C PHE A 137 -9.48 11.32 16.22
N PRO A 138 -9.76 10.26 15.46
CA PRO A 138 -9.95 10.43 14.02
C PRO A 138 -11.18 11.32 13.86
N THR A 139 -10.99 12.53 13.33
CA THR A 139 -12.07 13.35 12.79
C THR A 139 -12.85 12.45 11.83
N ALA A 140 -14.06 12.07 12.24
CA ALA A 140 -15.00 11.33 11.42
C ALA A 140 -15.32 12.18 10.19
N SER A 141 -14.60 11.94 9.10
CA SER A 141 -15.06 12.34 7.78
C SER A 141 -16.17 11.38 7.37
N GLU A 142 -17.36 11.57 7.93
CA GLU A 142 -18.60 11.06 7.33
C GLU A 142 -18.83 11.84 6.03
N SER A 143 -18.08 11.50 4.98
CA SER A 143 -18.51 11.84 3.63
C SER A 143 -19.77 11.04 3.35
N SER A 144 -20.92 11.71 3.31
CA SER A 144 -22.17 11.14 2.79
C SER A 144 -21.86 10.43 1.47
N GLU A 145 -22.10 9.11 1.45
CA GLU A 145 -21.99 8.31 0.24
C GLU A 145 -22.97 8.89 -0.79
N PRO A 146 -22.48 9.48 -1.90
CA PRO A 146 -23.40 10.05 -2.88
C PRO A 146 -24.22 8.88 -3.43
N PRO A 147 -25.54 9.08 -3.67
CA PRO A 147 -26.46 7.99 -3.99
C PRO A 147 -25.87 7.14 -5.11
N LEU A 148 -25.52 5.89 -4.78
CA LEU A 148 -25.12 4.90 -5.74
C LEU A 148 -26.24 4.87 -6.80
N LEU A 149 -25.88 5.02 -8.08
CA LEU A 149 -26.84 4.90 -9.19
C LEU A 149 -27.60 3.59 -8.99
N HIS A 150 -28.85 3.65 -8.53
CA HIS A 150 -29.59 2.52 -7.95
C HIS A 150 -29.79 1.30 -8.88
N THR A 151 -29.31 1.35 -10.12
CA THR A 151 -29.53 0.37 -11.17
C THR A 151 -28.52 -0.80 -11.17
N TRP A 152 -27.25 -0.58 -10.87
CA TRP A 152 -26.23 -1.65 -10.92
C TRP A 152 -26.30 -2.67 -9.77
N SER A 153 -26.76 -2.26 -8.59
CA SER A 153 -26.90 -3.13 -7.41
C SER A 153 -28.02 -4.16 -7.56
N ALA A 154 -28.97 -3.89 -8.46
CA ALA A 154 -30.09 -4.77 -8.82
C ALA A 154 -29.76 -5.73 -9.97
N ALA A 155 -28.58 -5.62 -10.58
CA ALA A 155 -28.15 -6.53 -11.64
C ALA A 155 -28.06 -7.97 -11.12
N GLU A 156 -28.35 -8.93 -11.99
CA GLU A 156 -28.17 -10.34 -11.64
C GLU A 156 -26.71 -10.61 -11.28
N LYS A 157 -26.49 -11.50 -10.30
CA LYS A 157 -25.16 -11.81 -9.75
C LYS A 157 -24.80 -13.28 -10.06
N PRO A 158 -24.36 -13.60 -11.29
CA PRO A 158 -24.03 -14.97 -11.70
C PRO A 158 -23.02 -15.66 -10.78
N TYR A 159 -22.05 -14.90 -10.24
CA TYR A 159 -21.03 -15.42 -9.33
C TYR A 159 -21.55 -16.12 -8.07
N LEU A 160 -22.81 -15.88 -7.66
CA LEU A 160 -23.44 -16.56 -6.52
C LEU A 160 -23.94 -17.97 -6.86
N LYS A 161 -24.19 -18.26 -8.15
CA LYS A 161 -24.70 -19.54 -8.64
C LYS A 161 -23.60 -20.40 -9.26
N GLU A 162 -22.60 -19.76 -9.85
CA GLU A 162 -21.52 -20.44 -10.59
C GLU A 162 -20.40 -20.94 -9.66
N LYS A 163 -19.70 -22.00 -10.07
CA LYS A 163 -18.57 -22.53 -9.32
C LYS A 163 -17.36 -21.59 -9.44
N SER A 164 -16.72 -21.28 -8.32
CA SER A 164 -15.48 -20.50 -8.30
C SER A 164 -14.34 -21.23 -9.02
N THR A 165 -13.75 -20.59 -10.03
CA THR A 165 -12.55 -21.06 -10.73
C THR A 165 -11.52 -19.95 -10.77
N ALA A 166 -10.23 -20.31 -10.82
CA ALA A 166 -9.13 -19.38 -10.94
C ALA A 166 -8.20 -19.83 -12.07
N THR A 167 -7.74 -18.90 -12.89
CA THR A 167 -6.79 -19.14 -13.98
C THR A 167 -5.76 -18.03 -13.99
N VAL A 168 -4.49 -18.39 -14.10
CA VAL A 168 -3.38 -17.44 -14.09
C VAL A 168 -2.85 -17.29 -15.52
N TYR A 169 -2.66 -16.05 -15.94
CA TYR A 169 -2.09 -15.71 -17.25
C TYR A 169 -0.71 -15.10 -17.07
N PHE A 170 0.25 -15.54 -17.89
CA PHE A 170 1.59 -14.97 -17.94
C PHE A 170 1.83 -14.35 -19.31
N GLN A 171 2.53 -13.22 -19.33
CA GLN A 171 2.97 -12.58 -20.56
C GLN A 171 3.96 -13.52 -21.27
N THR A 172 3.69 -13.86 -22.53
CA THR A 172 4.62 -14.63 -23.37
C THR A 172 4.86 -13.90 -24.68
N GLU A 173 6.06 -14.01 -25.24
CA GLU A 173 6.45 -13.32 -26.48
C GLU A 173 5.60 -13.69 -27.70
N LYS A 174 4.93 -14.86 -27.69
CA LYS A 174 4.33 -15.45 -28.88
C LYS A 174 2.80 -15.45 -28.88
N ASN A 175 2.14 -15.69 -27.74
CA ASN A 175 0.72 -16.09 -27.75
C ASN A 175 -0.15 -15.49 -26.65
N SER A 176 0.36 -14.64 -25.75
CA SER A 176 -0.43 -14.07 -24.66
C SER A 176 0.03 -12.67 -24.26
N ASN A 177 -0.48 -11.67 -24.97
CA ASN A 177 -0.42 -10.28 -24.50
C ASN A 177 -1.49 -10.08 -23.42
N ILE A 178 -1.07 -9.77 -22.19
CA ILE A 178 -2.01 -9.52 -21.07
C ILE A 178 -2.97 -8.37 -21.41
N ARG A 179 -2.48 -7.38 -22.16
CA ARG A 179 -3.30 -6.28 -22.70
C ARG A 179 -4.46 -6.80 -23.54
N ASP A 180 -4.21 -7.73 -24.45
CA ASP A 180 -5.25 -8.28 -25.34
C ASP A 180 -6.29 -9.07 -24.55
N ILE A 181 -5.88 -9.76 -23.48
CA ILE A 181 -6.81 -10.44 -22.57
C ILE A 181 -7.73 -9.41 -21.91
N ILE A 182 -7.17 -8.33 -21.35
CA ILE A 182 -7.95 -7.27 -20.71
C ILE A 182 -8.94 -6.64 -21.70
N ARG A 183 -8.45 -6.21 -22.87
CA ARG A 183 -9.29 -5.66 -23.94
C ARG A 183 -10.40 -6.62 -24.37
N ARG A 184 -10.09 -7.92 -24.47
CA ARG A 184 -11.08 -8.95 -24.79
C ARG A 184 -12.18 -9.06 -23.74
N TYR A 185 -11.86 -8.95 -22.45
CA TYR A 185 -12.87 -8.99 -21.39
C TYR A 185 -13.74 -7.72 -21.40
N ILE A 186 -13.15 -6.53 -21.58
CA ILE A 186 -13.89 -5.26 -21.73
C ILE A 186 -14.85 -5.33 -22.93
N ASN A 187 -14.39 -5.88 -24.06
CA ASN A 187 -15.20 -6.04 -25.26
C ASN A 187 -16.31 -7.10 -25.13
N LYS A 188 -16.15 -8.07 -24.22
CA LYS A 188 -17.17 -9.07 -23.92
C LYS A 188 -18.20 -8.61 -22.89
N THR A 189 -17.93 -7.55 -22.14
CA THR A 189 -18.86 -7.03 -21.12
C THR A 189 -20.18 -6.58 -21.74
N THR A 190 -21.30 -6.87 -21.08
CA THR A 190 -22.64 -6.66 -21.63
C THR A 190 -23.50 -5.70 -20.82
N GLN A 191 -23.30 -5.62 -19.51
CA GLN A 191 -24.14 -4.87 -18.59
C GLN A 191 -23.35 -3.89 -17.74
N VAL A 192 -22.33 -4.39 -17.02
CA VAL A 192 -21.62 -3.59 -16.02
C VAL A 192 -20.14 -3.93 -15.98
N LEU A 193 -19.32 -2.88 -15.89
CA LEU A 193 -17.87 -2.98 -15.80
C LEU A 193 -17.38 -2.11 -14.63
N ALA A 194 -16.87 -2.73 -13.57
CA ALA A 194 -16.21 -2.02 -12.48
C ALA A 194 -14.69 -2.20 -12.59
N ILE A 195 -13.93 -1.12 -12.48
CA ILE A 195 -12.48 -1.11 -12.63
C ILE A 195 -11.88 -0.37 -11.44
N VAL A 196 -10.89 -0.98 -10.78
CA VAL A 196 -9.99 -0.33 -9.83
C VAL A 196 -8.60 -0.29 -10.45
N MET A 197 -8.00 0.89 -10.50
CA MET A 197 -6.70 1.11 -11.11
C MET A 197 -5.89 2.17 -10.35
N ASP A 198 -4.58 1.95 -10.23
CA ASP A 198 -3.63 2.89 -9.64
C ASP A 198 -3.23 4.00 -10.62
N VAL A 199 -2.94 3.67 -11.87
CA VAL A 199 -2.60 4.62 -12.95
C VAL A 199 -3.38 4.26 -14.21
N PHE A 200 -4.11 5.22 -14.78
CA PHE A 200 -4.84 5.00 -16.03
C PHE A 200 -4.49 6.05 -17.09
N THR A 201 -3.60 5.65 -18.01
CA THR A 201 -3.14 6.49 -19.14
C THR A 201 -3.13 5.76 -20.49
N ASP A 202 -3.61 4.50 -20.58
CA ASP A 202 -3.70 3.77 -21.85
C ASP A 202 -4.91 4.24 -22.67
N THR A 203 -4.63 4.96 -23.75
CA THR A 203 -5.66 5.52 -24.64
C THR A 203 -6.48 4.46 -25.36
N GLU A 204 -5.89 3.30 -25.70
CA GLU A 204 -6.63 2.27 -26.43
C GLU A 204 -7.62 1.55 -25.51
N ILE A 205 -7.22 1.25 -24.28
CA ILE A 205 -8.15 0.68 -23.28
C ILE A 205 -9.25 1.70 -22.98
N PHE A 206 -8.92 2.98 -22.84
CA PHE A 206 -9.93 4.02 -22.64
C PHE A 206 -10.93 4.10 -23.80
N CYS A 207 -10.47 3.99 -25.06
CA CYS A 207 -11.36 3.87 -26.22
C CYS A 207 -12.29 2.64 -26.15
N ASP A 208 -11.78 1.48 -25.73
CA ASP A 208 -12.61 0.28 -25.55
C ASP A 208 -13.71 0.50 -24.49
N LEU A 209 -13.41 1.27 -23.42
CA LEU A 209 -14.39 1.65 -22.39
C LEU A 209 -15.44 2.63 -22.94
N LEU A 210 -15.01 3.63 -23.70
CA LEU A 210 -15.93 4.56 -24.37
C LEU A 210 -16.86 3.80 -25.33
N GLU A 211 -16.34 2.83 -26.07
CA GLU A 211 -17.14 1.98 -26.96
C GLU A 211 -18.13 1.10 -26.18
N ALA A 212 -17.69 0.51 -25.06
CA ALA A 212 -18.58 -0.23 -24.16
C ALA A 212 -19.74 0.64 -23.66
N ALA A 213 -19.42 1.83 -23.17
CA ALA A 213 -20.38 2.73 -22.56
C ALA A 213 -21.37 3.32 -23.56
N ASN A 214 -20.88 3.77 -24.72
CA ASN A 214 -21.67 4.58 -25.66
C ASN A 214 -22.30 3.75 -26.79
N LYS A 215 -21.69 2.64 -27.21
CA LYS A 215 -22.26 1.79 -28.28
C LYS A 215 -23.04 0.60 -27.73
N ARG A 216 -22.57 0.01 -26.62
CA ARG A 216 -23.17 -1.18 -26.00
C ARG A 216 -24.03 -0.86 -24.77
N MET A 217 -24.06 0.39 -24.33
CA MET A 217 -24.80 0.83 -23.13
C MET A 217 -24.35 0.10 -21.85
N VAL A 218 -23.08 -0.31 -21.77
CA VAL A 218 -22.49 -0.89 -20.57
C VAL A 218 -22.29 0.22 -19.53
N PHE A 219 -22.72 -0.02 -18.29
CA PHE A 219 -22.42 0.90 -17.20
C PHE A 219 -20.98 0.69 -16.72
N VAL A 220 -20.14 1.71 -16.82
CA VAL A 220 -18.73 1.63 -16.46
C VAL A 220 -18.46 2.45 -15.19
N TYR A 221 -17.84 1.83 -14.20
CA TYR A 221 -17.47 2.44 -12.92
C TYR A 221 -15.96 2.35 -12.72
N LEU A 222 -15.27 3.49 -12.73
CA LEU A 222 -13.82 3.60 -12.58
C LEU A 222 -13.50 4.18 -11.21
N LEU A 223 -12.78 3.41 -10.40
CA LEU A 223 -12.13 3.85 -9.18
C LEU A 223 -10.63 4.00 -9.45
N LEU A 224 -10.15 5.23 -9.39
CA LEU A 224 -8.76 5.58 -9.67
C LEU A 224 -8.07 6.07 -8.39
N ASP A 225 -6.79 5.74 -8.22
CA ASP A 225 -5.99 6.32 -7.15
C ASP A 225 -5.95 7.85 -7.26
N HIS A 226 -6.21 8.53 -6.15
CA HIS A 226 -6.28 9.99 -6.11
C HIS A 226 -4.93 10.65 -6.46
N GLY A 227 -3.80 10.01 -6.13
CA GLY A 227 -2.47 10.53 -6.46
C GLY A 227 -2.25 10.66 -7.97
N ASN A 228 -2.88 9.78 -8.76
CA ASN A 228 -2.66 9.68 -10.20
C ASN A 228 -3.84 10.17 -11.05
N ILE A 229 -4.91 10.70 -10.45
CA ILE A 229 -6.11 11.16 -11.18
C ILE A 229 -5.80 12.26 -12.21
N LYS A 230 -4.78 13.08 -11.95
CA LYS A 230 -4.35 14.15 -12.88
C LYS A 230 -3.88 13.59 -14.22
N LEU A 231 -3.18 12.45 -14.21
CA LEU A 231 -2.69 11.80 -15.43
C LEU A 231 -3.84 11.33 -16.31
N PHE A 232 -4.92 10.83 -15.69
CA PHE A 232 -6.15 10.48 -16.40
C PHE A 232 -6.83 11.72 -17.01
N SER A 233 -6.94 12.81 -16.24
CA SER A 233 -7.50 14.08 -16.75
C SER A 233 -6.72 14.58 -17.96
N GLU A 234 -5.38 14.59 -17.90
CA GLU A 234 -4.53 14.99 -19.03
C GLU A 234 -4.73 14.11 -20.27
N MET A 235 -4.94 12.80 -20.08
CA MET A 235 -5.25 11.89 -21.19
C MET A 235 -6.60 12.26 -21.83
N CYS A 236 -7.64 12.50 -21.01
CA CYS A 236 -8.95 12.91 -21.52
C CYS A 236 -8.89 14.25 -22.26
N ASP A 237 -8.12 15.22 -21.75
CA ASP A 237 -7.93 16.52 -22.37
C ASP A 237 -7.22 16.39 -23.73
N LYS A 238 -6.15 15.59 -23.79
CA LYS A 238 -5.41 15.31 -25.05
C LYS A 238 -6.28 14.62 -26.10
N LEU A 239 -7.19 13.76 -25.67
CA LEU A 239 -8.15 13.07 -26.55
C LEU A 239 -9.38 13.93 -26.89
N GLN A 240 -9.52 15.12 -26.28
CA GLN A 240 -10.67 16.03 -26.46
C GLN A 240 -12.02 15.33 -26.24
N VAL A 241 -12.10 14.53 -25.16
CA VAL A 241 -13.28 13.72 -24.85
C VAL A 241 -14.44 14.62 -24.45
N ALA A 242 -15.53 14.57 -25.20
CA ALA A 242 -16.74 15.31 -24.85
C ALA A 242 -17.39 14.73 -23.57
N GLU A 243 -17.93 15.61 -22.71
CA GLU A 243 -18.62 15.23 -21.47
C GLU A 243 -19.79 14.25 -21.73
N GLU A 244 -20.42 14.36 -22.91
CA GLU A 244 -21.51 13.47 -23.33
C GLU A 244 -21.12 11.99 -23.38
N LEU A 245 -19.84 11.68 -23.57
CA LEU A 245 -19.34 10.31 -23.62
C LEU A 245 -19.26 9.65 -22.22
N PHE A 246 -19.41 10.44 -21.15
CA PHE A 246 -19.42 9.97 -19.77
C PHE A 246 -20.82 9.67 -19.21
N LYS A 247 -21.89 9.76 -20.02
CA LYS A 247 -23.27 9.46 -19.56
C LYS A 247 -23.41 8.10 -18.87
N ASN A 248 -22.68 7.09 -19.35
CA ASN A 248 -22.66 5.74 -18.79
C ASN A 248 -21.31 5.40 -18.11
N ILE A 249 -20.47 6.39 -17.84
CA ILE A 249 -19.15 6.21 -17.20
C ILE A 249 -19.08 7.09 -15.95
N SER A 250 -18.94 6.45 -14.79
CA SER A 250 -18.71 7.15 -13.53
C SER A 250 -17.25 6.96 -13.11
N VAL A 251 -16.49 8.05 -13.13
CA VAL A 251 -15.10 8.08 -12.63
C VAL A 251 -15.06 8.68 -11.24
N ARG A 252 -14.37 8.03 -10.31
CA ARG A 252 -14.16 8.50 -8.94
C ARG A 252 -12.72 8.27 -8.50
N SER A 253 -12.22 9.16 -7.65
CA SER A 253 -10.93 8.98 -6.99
C SER A 253 -11.09 8.32 -5.63
N VAL A 254 -10.15 7.45 -5.25
CA VAL A 254 -10.05 6.81 -3.94
C VAL A 254 -8.65 7.03 -3.36
N THR A 255 -8.56 7.10 -2.04
CA THR A 255 -7.29 7.17 -1.29
C THR A 255 -7.20 5.99 -0.33
N GLY A 256 -6.00 5.50 -0.06
CA GLY A 256 -5.74 4.55 1.02
C GLY A 256 -5.91 5.17 2.41
N GLU A 257 -5.61 4.40 3.44
CA GLU A 257 -5.68 4.85 4.82
C GLU A 257 -4.77 6.06 5.06
N VAL A 258 -5.27 7.02 5.84
CA VAL A 258 -4.51 8.23 6.19
C VAL A 258 -3.69 7.97 7.44
N TYR A 259 -2.37 8.01 7.31
CA TYR A 259 -1.46 8.01 8.44
C TYR A 259 -1.35 9.43 9.01
N CYS A 260 -1.39 9.54 10.34
CA CYS A 260 -1.20 10.80 11.05
C CYS A 260 -0.03 10.69 12.03
N ALA A 261 1.03 11.46 11.77
CA ALA A 261 2.18 11.53 12.65
C ALA A 261 1.89 12.33 13.92
N LYS A 262 2.70 12.12 14.96
CA LYS A 262 2.66 12.93 16.19
C LYS A 262 2.89 14.41 15.94
N SER A 263 3.74 14.75 14.96
CA SER A 263 3.98 16.12 14.50
C SER A 263 2.80 16.73 13.73
N GLY A 264 1.70 15.99 13.55
CA GLY A 264 0.55 16.44 12.78
C GLY A 264 0.75 16.35 11.26
N ARG A 265 1.93 15.89 10.77
CA ARG A 265 2.10 15.53 9.36
C ARG A 265 1.19 14.37 9.00
N LYS A 266 0.63 14.41 7.79
CA LYS A 266 -0.29 13.35 7.32
C LYS A 266 0.04 12.99 5.89
N PHE A 267 -0.11 11.71 5.56
CA PHE A 267 -0.11 11.22 4.18
C PHE A 267 -1.21 10.17 4.02
N ALA A 268 -1.80 10.07 2.84
CA ALA A 268 -2.72 8.99 2.52
C ALA A 268 -1.94 7.86 1.86
N GLY A 269 -2.27 6.61 2.18
CA GLY A 269 -1.71 5.45 1.49
C GLY A 269 -2.12 5.42 0.01
N GLN A 270 -1.27 4.82 -0.81
CA GLN A 270 -1.56 4.61 -2.22
C GLN A 270 -2.43 3.36 -2.42
N ILE A 271 -3.41 3.44 -3.32
CA ILE A 271 -4.11 2.24 -3.80
C ILE A 271 -3.25 1.58 -4.88
N GLN A 272 -2.79 0.35 -4.63
CA GLN A 272 -1.99 -0.43 -5.58
C GLN A 272 -2.76 -1.61 -6.18
N GLU A 273 -3.95 -1.91 -5.65
CA GLU A 273 -4.83 -2.93 -6.17
C GLU A 273 -5.32 -2.58 -7.58
N LYS A 274 -5.19 -3.56 -8.47
CA LYS A 274 -5.64 -3.46 -9.86
C LYS A 274 -6.52 -4.65 -10.19
N PHE A 275 -7.78 -4.37 -10.50
CA PHE A 275 -8.70 -5.39 -10.98
C PHE A 275 -9.87 -4.80 -11.78
N LEU A 276 -10.43 -5.62 -12.66
CA LEU A 276 -11.72 -5.35 -13.29
C LEU A 276 -12.72 -6.46 -12.97
N ILE A 277 -13.98 -6.07 -12.84
CA ILE A 277 -15.12 -6.94 -12.64
C ILE A 277 -16.07 -6.71 -13.81
N SER A 278 -16.32 -7.75 -14.60
CA SER A 278 -17.23 -7.73 -15.75
C SER A 278 -18.50 -8.52 -15.44
N ASP A 279 -19.65 -7.89 -15.61
CA ASP A 279 -21.00 -8.48 -15.51
C ASP A 279 -21.26 -9.29 -14.23
N TRP A 280 -20.59 -8.94 -13.12
CA TRP A 280 -20.60 -9.74 -11.89
C TRP A 280 -20.30 -11.23 -12.14
N ARG A 281 -19.46 -11.53 -13.12
CA ARG A 281 -19.18 -12.91 -13.54
C ARG A 281 -17.71 -13.23 -13.57
N TYR A 282 -16.90 -12.30 -14.08
CA TYR A 282 -15.47 -12.47 -14.21
C TYR A 282 -14.73 -11.37 -13.47
N VAL A 283 -13.66 -11.74 -12.80
CA VAL A 283 -12.69 -10.82 -12.22
C VAL A 283 -11.35 -11.07 -12.88
N LEU A 284 -10.73 -10.02 -13.40
CA LEU A 284 -9.31 -10.04 -13.76
C LEU A 284 -8.57 -9.18 -12.76
N SER A 285 -7.55 -9.74 -12.13
CA SER A 285 -6.68 -9.02 -11.20
C SER A 285 -5.23 -9.40 -11.48
N GLY A 286 -4.33 -8.45 -11.33
CA GLY A 286 -2.92 -8.66 -11.66
C GLY A 286 -2.10 -7.39 -11.56
N SER A 287 -0.92 -7.43 -12.19
CA SER A 287 0.07 -6.37 -12.16
C SER A 287 0.16 -5.56 -13.46
N TYR A 288 -0.80 -5.75 -14.38
CA TYR A 288 -0.88 -4.96 -15.62
C TYR A 288 -1.34 -3.55 -15.31
#